data_AF-A0A660SE81-F1
#
_entry.id   AF-A0A660SE81-F1
#
_cell.length_a   1.000
_cell.length_b   1.000
_cell.length_c   1.000
_cell.angle_alpha   90.00
_cell.angle_beta   90.00
_cell.angle_gamma   90.00
#
_symmetry.space_group_name_H-M   'P 1'
#
loop_
_entity.id
_entity.type
_entity.pdbx_description
1 polymer ?
#
loop_
_entity_poly.entity_id
_entity_poly.type
_entity_poly.pdbx_seq_one_letter_code
_entity_poly.pdbx_strand_id
1 'polypeptide(L)' 'MRLMMLAVVPMVLMAGPGVGEPAPDFTEPDTAFQPHSLSDFRYKTVMLHFWHTS' A
#
# COMPACT_ATOMS: atom_id res chain seq x y z
N MET A 1 -6.80 -24.71 -32.58
CA MET A 1 -5.96 -24.25 -31.46
C MET A 1 -5.91 -22.73 -31.49
N ARG A 2 -6.65 -22.05 -30.59
CA ARG A 2 -6.53 -20.61 -30.36
C ARG A 2 -6.39 -20.42 -28.85
N LEU A 3 -5.22 -20.81 -28.37
CA LEU A 3 -4.79 -20.58 -27.00
C LEU A 3 -3.72 -19.51 -27.04
N MET A 4 -4.05 -18.36 -26.45
CA MET A 4 -3.20 -17.44 -25.68
C MET A 4 -3.79 -16.04 -25.79
N MET A 5 -4.85 -15.78 -25.02
CA MET A 5 -5.00 -14.44 -24.46
C MET A 5 -3.83 -14.27 -23.49
N LEU A 6 -2.83 -13.49 -23.89
CA LEU A 6 -1.78 -13.03 -23.00
C LEU A 6 -2.46 -12.18 -21.92
N ALA A 7 -2.47 -12.67 -20.68
CA ALA A 7 -2.93 -11.87 -19.55
C ALA A 7 -1.98 -10.68 -19.39
N VAL A 8 -2.39 -9.50 -19.85
CA VAL A 8 -1.75 -8.23 -19.49
C VAL A 8 -2.17 -7.95 -18.05
N VAL A 9 -1.50 -8.57 -17.08
CA VAL A 9 -1.59 -8.14 -15.68
C VAL A 9 -1.11 -6.68 -15.67
N PRO A 10 -1.86 -5.72 -15.11
CA PRO A 10 -1.46 -4.33 -15.18
C PRO A 10 -0.18 -4.16 -14.36
N MET A 11 0.91 -3.86 -15.04
CA MET A 11 2.21 -3.51 -14.47
C MET A 11 2.14 -2.31 -13.50
N VAL A 12 0.99 -1.63 -13.45
CA VAL A 12 0.64 -0.51 -12.56
C VAL A 12 0.49 -0.94 -11.09
N LEU A 13 0.26 -2.22 -10.79
CA LEU A 13 0.11 -2.69 -9.40
C LEU A 13 1.41 -2.68 -8.57
N MET A 14 2.57 -2.40 -9.17
CA MET A 14 3.87 -2.47 -8.49
C MET A 14 4.59 -1.13 -8.33
N ALA A 15 4.05 -0.02 -8.84
CA ALA A 15 4.61 1.30 -8.62
C ALA A 15 3.93 1.95 -7.41
N GLY A 16 4.70 2.30 -6.38
CA GLY A 16 4.20 3.12 -5.28
C GLY A 16 3.74 4.49 -5.78
N PRO A 17 3.00 5.26 -4.96
CA PRO A 17 2.58 6.61 -5.31
C PRO A 17 3.80 7.47 -5.71
N GLY A 18 3.64 8.27 -6.76
CA GLY A 18 4.63 9.24 -7.18
C GLY A 18 4.89 10.31 -6.10
N VAL A 19 6.01 11.03 -6.21
CA VAL A 19 6.29 12.14 -5.28
C VAL A 19 5.21 13.21 -5.42
N GLY A 20 4.59 13.56 -4.29
CA GLY A 20 3.49 14.53 -4.24
C GLY A 20 2.10 13.94 -4.48
N GLU A 21 2.00 12.67 -4.89
CA GLU A 21 0.72 11.96 -4.91
C GLU A 21 0.32 11.56 -3.48
N PRO A 22 -0.98 11.56 -3.15
CA PRO A 22 -1.44 11.04 -1.88
C PRO A 22 -1.02 9.59 -1.68
N ALA A 23 -0.50 9.27 -0.49
CA ALA A 23 -0.28 7.88 -0.11
C ALA A 23 -1.64 7.14 -0.09
N PRO A 24 -1.71 5.90 -0.60
CA PRO A 24 -2.90 5.06 -0.48
C PRO A 24 -3.29 4.89 0.98
N ASP A 25 -4.60 4.90 1.25
CA ASP A 25 -5.07 4.53 2.57
C ASP A 25 -4.92 3.01 2.76
N PHE A 26 -4.53 2.61 3.95
CA PHE A 26 -4.41 1.21 4.35
C PHE A 26 -4.79 1.10 5.82
N THR A 27 -5.28 -0.07 6.22
CA THR A 27 -5.62 -0.38 7.60
C THR A 27 -4.83 -1.59 8.06
N GLU A 28 -4.01 -1.43 9.08
CA GLU A 28 -3.22 -2.51 9.68
C GLU A 28 -3.40 -2.52 11.20
N PRO A 29 -3.37 -3.69 11.85
CA PRO A 29 -3.38 -3.78 13.30
C PRO A 29 -2.04 -3.34 13.89
N ASP A 30 -2.08 -2.65 15.03
CA ASP A 30 -0.90 -2.44 15.86
C ASP A 30 -0.53 -3.69 16.67
N THR A 31 0.48 -3.55 17.54
CA THR A 31 0.95 -4.64 18.43
C THR A 31 -0.05 -5.02 19.53
N ALA A 32 -1.12 -4.25 19.73
CA ALA A 32 -2.25 -4.54 20.60
C ALA A 32 -3.49 -5.02 19.81
N PHE A 33 -3.32 -5.37 18.54
CA PHE A 33 -4.38 -5.78 17.61
C PHE A 33 -5.48 -4.73 17.42
N GLN A 34 -5.19 -3.45 17.68
CA GLN A 34 -6.10 -2.36 17.37
C GLN A 34 -5.90 -1.94 15.91
N PRO A 35 -6.97 -1.88 15.10
CA PRO A 35 -6.86 -1.44 13.71
C PRO A 35 -6.62 0.07 13.64
N HIS A 36 -5.64 0.49 12.83
CA HIS A 36 -5.40 1.89 12.51
C HIS A 36 -5.35 2.08 11.00
N SER A 37 -6.00 3.13 10.50
CA SER A 37 -5.91 3.55 9.10
C SER A 37 -4.93 4.70 8.94
N LEU A 38 -4.28 4.83 7.78
CA LEU A 38 -3.43 6.00 7.52
C LEU A 38 -4.24 7.30 7.63
N SER A 39 -5.51 7.27 7.24
CA SER A 39 -6.44 8.40 7.39
C SER A 39 -6.68 8.88 8.83
N ASP A 40 -6.39 8.06 9.85
CA ASP A 40 -6.48 8.46 11.26
C ASP A 40 -5.40 9.49 11.64
N PHE A 41 -4.31 9.56 10.86
CA PHE A 41 -3.16 10.45 11.10
C PHE A 41 -3.18 11.73 10.26
N ARG A 42 -4.33 12.09 9.66
CA ARG A 42 -4.46 13.33 8.88
C ARG A 42 -4.02 14.55 9.68
N TYR A 43 -3.50 15.55 8.96
CA TYR A 43 -2.96 16.81 9.52
C TYR A 43 -1.70 16.65 10.38
N LYS A 44 -1.05 15.47 10.33
CA LYS A 44 0.26 15.22 10.92
C LYS A 44 1.27 14.87 9.83
N THR A 45 2.54 15.16 10.08
CA THR A 45 3.64 14.60 9.28
C THR A 45 3.86 13.16 9.72
N VAL A 46 3.73 12.21 8.79
CA VAL A 46 3.82 10.77 9.05
C VAL A 46 4.94 10.17 8.20
N MET A 47 5.75 9.29 8.80
CA MET A 47 6.75 8.49 8.10
C MET A 47 6.38 7.01 8.26
N LEU A 48 6.26 6.30 7.13
CA LEU A 48 6.03 4.86 7.13
C LEU A 48 7.38 4.14 7.11
N HIS A 49 7.63 3.32 8.13
CA HIS A 49 8.83 2.51 8.24
C HIS A 49 8.46 1.03 8.22
N PHE A 50 8.74 0.37 7.09
CA PHE A 50 8.49 -1.06 6.90
C PHE A 50 9.71 -1.86 7.37
N TRP A 51 9.52 -2.80 8.29
CA TRP A 51 10.58 -3.63 8.86
C TRP A 51 10.07 -5.03 9.20
N HIS A 52 11.00 -5.97 9.40
CA HIS A 52 10.74 -7.35 9.81
C HIS A 52 11.89 -7.84 10.69
N THR A 53 11.60 -8.65 11.70
CA THR A 53 12.60 -9.39 12.49
C THR A 53 12.63 -10.84 12.03
N SER A 54 13.72 -11.23 11.37
CA SER A 54 14.00 -12.61 10.94
C SER A 54 14.24 -13.56 12.11
#